data_AF-A0A966ZBV8-F1
#
_entry.id   AF-A0A966ZBV8-F1
#
_cell.length_a   1.000
_cell.length_b   1.000
_cell.length_c   1.000
_cell.angle_alpha   90.00
_cell.angle_beta   90.00
_cell.angle_gamma   90.00
#
_symmetry.space_group_name_H-M   'P 1'
#
loop_
_entity.id
_entity.type
_entity.pdbx_description
1 polymer ?
#
loop_
_entity_poly.entity_id
_entity_poly.type
_entity_poly.pdbx_seq_one_letter_code
_entity_poly.pdbx_strand_id
1 'polypeptide(L)'
;MNNVTDHARAALRKARAVAVLTGAGVSAESGIPTFRSNGGYWRNFRFEDLATPEGFARDPNLVWEFYEARRRDMSLAKPNAGHQALVEIERRVETFTLITQNIDGLHALAGSKNVICLHGDIWTIRCTRCSYSRTDREPLADLPPY
;
A
#
# COMPACT_ATOMS: atom_id res chain seq x y z
N MET A 1 -5.26 -31.05 10.04
CA MET A 1 -5.98 -29.81 9.67
C MET A 1 -5.55 -28.71 10.64
N ASN A 2 -5.09 -27.57 10.13
CA ASN A 2 -4.54 -26.51 10.97
C ASN A 2 -5.67 -25.81 11.73
N ASN A 3 -5.64 -25.93 13.06
CA ASN A 3 -6.67 -25.45 13.97
C ASN A 3 -7.06 -23.97 13.74
N VAL A 4 -6.11 -23.14 13.31
CA VAL A 4 -6.31 -21.71 13.07
C VAL A 4 -7.22 -21.43 11.85
N THR A 5 -7.03 -22.15 10.74
CA THR A 5 -7.81 -21.91 9.51
C THR A 5 -9.27 -22.31 9.69
N ASP A 6 -9.53 -23.40 10.42
CA ASP A 6 -10.89 -23.87 10.68
C ASP A 6 -11.62 -22.93 11.65
N HIS A 7 -10.93 -22.40 12.67
CA HIS A 7 -11.48 -21.34 13.54
C HIS A 7 -11.80 -20.07 12.76
N ALA A 8 -10.88 -19.59 11.92
CA ALA A 8 -11.12 -18.40 11.09
C ALA A 8 -12.32 -18.60 10.16
N ARG A 9 -12.44 -19.76 9.51
CA ARG A 9 -13.59 -20.11 8.66
C ARG A 9 -14.90 -20.11 9.45
N ALA A 10 -14.91 -20.71 10.64
CA ALA A 10 -16.09 -20.76 11.49
C ALA A 10 -16.53 -19.37 11.98
N ALA A 11 -15.57 -18.51 12.33
CA ALA A 11 -15.82 -17.13 12.73
C ALA A 11 -16.39 -16.31 11.55
N LEU A 12 -15.76 -16.37 10.38
CA LEU A 12 -16.20 -15.65 9.18
C LEU A 12 -17.61 -16.05 8.73
N ARG A 13 -17.98 -17.33 8.85
CA ARG A 13 -19.34 -17.81 8.51
C ARG A 13 -20.44 -17.22 9.38
N LYS A 14 -20.13 -16.81 10.61
CA LYS A 14 -21.11 -16.25 11.58
C LYS A 14 -21.03 -14.73 11.65
N ALA A 15 -19.99 -14.12 11.11
CA ALA A 15 -19.76 -12.69 11.19
C ALA A 15 -20.70 -11.93 10.25
N ARG A 16 -21.40 -10.93 10.79
CA ARG A 16 -22.16 -9.96 9.99
C ARG A 16 -21.28 -8.77 9.57
N ALA A 17 -20.32 -8.41 10.42
CA ALA A 17 -19.36 -7.36 10.17
C ALA A 17 -17.93 -7.89 10.32
N VAL A 18 -17.08 -7.61 9.33
CA VAL A 18 -15.67 -8.02 9.29
C VAL A 18 -14.80 -6.82 8.97
N ALA A 19 -13.82 -6.57 9.84
CA ALA A 19 -12.74 -5.62 9.58
C ALA A 19 -11.43 -6.38 9.38
N VAL A 20 -10.65 -5.99 8.38
CA VAL A 20 -9.34 -6.57 8.08
C VAL A 20 -8.29 -5.47 8.10
N LEU A 21 -7.20 -5.66 8.86
CA LEU A 21 -6.02 -4.80 8.82
C LEU A 21 -4.92 -5.50 8.01
N THR A 22 -4.40 -4.82 6.99
CA THR A 22 -3.29 -5.31 6.17
C THR A 22 -2.05 -4.41 6.29
N GLY A 23 -0.89 -5.01 6.05
CA GLY A 23 0.40 -4.32 5.94
C GLY A 23 1.24 -4.93 4.82
N ALA A 24 2.49 -4.51 4.70
CA ALA A 24 3.32 -4.77 3.51
C ALA A 24 3.48 -6.26 3.15
N GLY A 25 3.34 -7.16 4.13
CA GLY A 25 3.39 -8.60 3.92
C GLY A 25 2.36 -9.11 2.89
N VAL A 26 1.16 -8.53 2.82
CA VAL A 26 0.16 -8.95 1.82
C VAL A 26 0.60 -8.66 0.38
N SER A 27 1.45 -7.65 0.19
CA SER A 27 1.97 -7.23 -1.12
C SER A 27 3.33 -7.83 -1.46
N ALA A 28 3.98 -8.55 -0.53
CA ALA A 28 5.30 -9.14 -0.76
C ALA A 28 5.28 -10.16 -1.91
N GLU A 29 4.24 -11.00 -1.97
CA GLU A 29 4.03 -11.98 -3.05
C GLU A 29 3.71 -11.31 -4.40
N SER A 30 3.38 -10.01 -4.41
CA SER A 30 3.21 -9.22 -5.63
C SER A 30 4.51 -8.59 -6.14
N GLY A 31 5.65 -8.92 -5.53
CA GLY A 31 6.97 -8.40 -5.91
C GLY A 31 7.31 -7.03 -5.33
N ILE A 32 6.49 -6.50 -4.41
CA ILE A 32 6.75 -5.20 -3.78
C ILE A 32 7.65 -5.41 -2.54
N PRO A 33 8.84 -4.78 -2.48
CA PRO A 33 9.70 -4.85 -1.31
C PRO A 33 9.03 -4.29 -0.06
N THR A 34 9.09 -5.04 1.04
CA THR A 34 8.57 -4.57 2.34
C THR A 34 9.57 -3.63 3.03
N PHE A 35 9.12 -2.81 3.98
CA PHE A 35 10.01 -1.97 4.80
C PHE A 35 11.04 -2.76 5.63
N ARG A 36 10.88 -4.09 5.77
CA ARG A 36 11.83 -4.97 6.44
C ARG A 36 12.71 -5.75 5.46
N SER A 37 12.38 -5.75 4.17
CA SER A 37 13.23 -6.34 3.13
C SER A 37 14.51 -5.53 2.97
N ASN A 38 15.62 -6.18 2.58
CA ASN A 38 16.96 -5.55 2.50
C ASN A 38 17.39 -4.79 3.77
N GLY A 39 16.92 -5.21 4.95
CA GLY A 39 17.23 -4.53 6.21
C GLY A 39 16.64 -3.12 6.35
N GLY A 40 15.68 -2.75 5.49
CA GLY A 40 15.05 -1.43 5.49
C GLY A 40 15.84 -0.33 4.77
N TYR A 41 16.71 -0.71 3.83
CA TYR A 41 17.56 0.22 3.07
C TYR A 41 17.16 0.35 1.59
N TRP A 42 17.24 1.58 1.08
CA TRP A 42 17.22 1.91 -0.35
C TRP A 42 18.55 2.58 -0.68
N ARG A 43 19.33 1.96 -1.59
CA ARG A 43 20.75 2.31 -1.77
C ARG A 43 21.47 2.25 -0.41
N ASN A 44 22.05 3.36 0.03
CA ASN A 44 22.75 3.47 1.33
C ASN A 44 21.91 4.19 2.40
N PHE A 45 20.62 4.43 2.17
CA PHE A 45 19.74 5.19 3.06
C PHE A 45 18.69 4.29 3.71
N ARG A 46 18.40 4.51 5.00
CA ARG A 46 17.25 3.84 5.63
C ARG A 46 15.96 4.45 5.10
N PHE A 47 14.93 3.63 4.89
CA PHE A 47 13.61 4.12 4.47
C PHE A 47 13.05 5.13 5.49
N GLU A 48 13.29 4.89 6.77
CA GLU A 48 12.83 5.72 7.89
C GLU A 48 13.48 7.12 7.89
N ASP A 49 14.64 7.30 7.26
CA ASP A 49 15.31 8.61 7.16
C ASP A 49 14.82 9.43 5.96
N LEU A 50 14.20 8.78 4.98
CA LEU A 50 13.70 9.39 3.74
C LEU A 50 12.20 9.70 3.81
N ALA A 51 11.42 8.80 4.40
CA ALA A 51 9.96 8.92 4.49
C ALA A 51 9.52 9.81 5.67
N THR A 52 10.18 10.96 5.84
CA THR A 52 9.90 11.95 6.91
C THR A 52 9.83 13.37 6.36
N PRO A 53 9.06 14.28 7.00
CA PRO A 53 9.06 15.69 6.64
C PRO A 53 10.47 16.31 6.66
N GLU A 54 11.29 15.94 7.64
CA GLU A 54 12.66 16.43 7.81
C GLU A 54 13.58 15.90 6.70
N GLY A 55 13.43 14.64 6.32
CA GLY A 55 14.13 14.04 5.19
C GLY A 55 13.80 14.75 3.87
N PHE A 56 12.51 15.02 3.64
CA PHE A 56 12.04 15.77 2.47
C PHE A 56 12.54 17.21 2.45
N ALA A 57 12.52 17.91 3.59
CA ALA A 57 13.03 19.27 3.68
C ALA A 57 14.55 19.36 3.45
N ARG A 58 15.30 18.34 3.89
CA ARG A 58 16.76 18.26 3.73
C ARG A 58 17.18 18.03 2.28
N ASP A 59 16.56 17.08 1.60
CA ASP A 59 16.85 16.77 0.19
C ASP A 59 15.58 16.27 -0.54
N PRO A 60 14.78 17.20 -1.10
CA PRO A 60 13.56 16.84 -1.82
C PRO A 60 13.84 15.95 -3.03
N ASN A 61 14.96 16.16 -3.73
CA ASN A 61 15.29 15.42 -4.95
C ASN A 61 15.53 13.95 -4.62
N LEU A 62 16.33 13.69 -3.57
CA LEU A 62 16.59 12.32 -3.11
C LEU A 62 15.31 11.60 -2.66
N VAL A 63 14.42 12.30 -1.94
CA VAL A 63 13.15 11.70 -1.51
C VAL A 63 12.22 11.43 -2.70
N TRP A 64 12.20 12.32 -3.70
CA TRP A 64 11.48 12.09 -4.95
C TRP A 64 12.04 10.92 -5.74
N GLU A 65 13.36 10.77 -5.84
CA GLU A 65 13.99 9.58 -6.44
C GLU A 65 13.59 8.30 -5.70
N PHE A 66 13.56 8.34 -4.38
CA PHE A 66 13.13 7.21 -3.55
C PHE A 66 11.68 6.81 -3.83
N TYR A 67 10.75 7.76 -3.85
CA TYR A 67 9.35 7.47 -4.14
C TYR A 67 9.12 7.08 -5.60
N GLU A 68 9.83 7.67 -6.57
CA GLU A 68 9.72 7.30 -7.98
C GLU A 68 10.26 5.88 -8.24
N ALA A 69 11.35 5.48 -7.59
CA ALA A 69 11.80 4.08 -7.65
C ALA A 69 10.70 3.11 -7.16
N ARG A 70 10.01 3.46 -6.07
CA ARG A 70 8.89 2.65 -5.55
C ARG A 70 7.68 2.67 -6.48
N ARG A 71 7.35 3.82 -7.09
CA ARG A 71 6.27 3.93 -8.08
C ARG A 71 6.53 3.01 -9.27
N ARG A 72 7.78 2.91 -9.73
CA ARG A 72 8.17 1.96 -10.79
C ARG A 72 8.01 0.50 -10.38
N ASP A 73 8.44 0.13 -9.17
CA ASP A 73 8.24 -1.23 -8.67
C ASP A 73 6.75 -1.58 -8.57
N MET A 74 5.95 -0.64 -8.06
CA MET A 74 4.51 -0.83 -7.85
C MET A 74 3.69 -0.79 -9.15
N SER A 75 4.14 -0.10 -10.19
CA SER A 75 3.44 -0.06 -11.48
C SER A 75 3.50 -1.40 -12.22
N LEU A 76 4.52 -2.20 -11.94
CA LEU A 76 4.69 -3.56 -12.48
C LEU A 76 3.96 -4.63 -11.67
N ALA A 77 3.60 -4.31 -10.42
CA ALA A 77 2.97 -5.25 -9.50
C ALA A 77 1.50 -5.52 -9.87
N LYS A 78 1.05 -6.75 -9.62
CA LYS A 78 -0.35 -7.16 -9.78
C LYS A 78 -0.90 -7.70 -8.47
N PRO A 79 -2.21 -7.57 -8.21
CA PRO A 79 -2.81 -8.17 -7.02
C PRO A 79 -2.63 -9.69 -7.02
N ASN A 80 -2.19 -10.23 -5.89
CA ASN A 80 -2.01 -11.68 -5.69
C ASN A 80 -3.27 -12.35 -5.10
N ALA A 81 -3.19 -13.66 -4.83
CA ALA A 81 -4.28 -14.45 -4.28
C ALA A 81 -4.80 -13.93 -2.92
N GLY A 82 -3.95 -13.35 -2.08
CA GLY A 82 -4.35 -12.74 -0.81
C GLY A 82 -5.28 -11.53 -1.02
N HIS A 83 -4.97 -10.66 -1.99
CA HIS A 83 -5.84 -9.54 -2.35
C HIS A 83 -7.19 -10.03 -2.89
N GLN A 84 -7.16 -11.02 -3.79
CA GLN A 84 -8.37 -11.60 -4.37
C GLN A 84 -9.25 -12.29 -3.33
N ALA A 85 -8.65 -12.95 -2.33
CA ALA A 85 -9.38 -13.56 -1.23
C ALA A 85 -10.15 -12.52 -0.39
N LEU A 86 -9.59 -11.33 -0.19
CA LEU A 86 -10.28 -10.25 0.55
C LEU A 86 -11.47 -9.69 -0.23
N VAL A 87 -11.35 -9.56 -1.56
CA VAL A 87 -12.49 -9.21 -2.43
C VAL A 87 -13.61 -10.25 -2.32
N GLU A 88 -13.25 -11.53 -2.29
CA GLU A 88 -14.22 -12.61 -2.12
C GLU A 88 -14.89 -12.62 -0.74
N ILE A 89 -14.16 -12.25 0.31
CA ILE A 89 -14.74 -12.10 1.65
C ILE A 89 -15.69 -10.90 1.68
N GLU A 90 -15.28 -9.76 1.11
CA GLU A 90 -16.11 -8.54 1.01
C GLU A 90 -17.47 -8.83 0.36
N ARG A 91 -17.49 -9.66 -0.69
CA ARG A 91 -18.73 -10.04 -1.39
C ARG A 91 -19.68 -10.92 -0.58
N ARG A 92 -19.19 -11.57 0.47
CA ARG A 92 -19.93 -12.62 1.21
C ARG A 92 -20.43 -12.18 2.59
N VAL A 93 -19.92 -11.06 3.11
CA VAL A 93 -20.30 -10.53 4.41
C VAL A 93 -21.15 -9.28 4.25
N GLU A 94 -22.07 -9.05 5.18
CA GLU A 94 -23.00 -7.92 5.11
C GLU A 94 -22.28 -6.57 5.27
N THR A 95 -21.29 -6.51 6.16
CA THR A 95 -20.46 -5.32 6.37
C THR A 95 -18.99 -5.71 6.34
N PHE A 96 -18.22 -5.07 5.47
CA PHE A 96 -16.79 -5.29 5.33
C PHE A 96 -16.03 -3.97 5.35
N THR A 97 -14.89 -3.94 6.03
CA THR A 97 -13.97 -2.80 5.97
C THR A 97 -12.54 -3.30 5.89
N LEU A 98 -11.84 -2.87 4.84
CA LEU A 98 -10.43 -3.16 4.65
C LEU A 98 -9.61 -1.94 5.04
N ILE A 99 -8.83 -2.07 6.10
CA ILE A 99 -7.90 -1.05 6.56
C ILE A 99 -6.51 -1.47 6.09
N THR A 100 -5.79 -0.61 5.39
CA THR A 100 -4.45 -0.92 4.90
C THR A 100 -3.44 0.14 5.30
N GLN A 101 -2.27 -0.32 5.72
CA GLN A 101 -1.08 0.51 5.91
C GLN A 101 -0.29 0.68 4.60
N ASN A 102 -0.66 -0.06 3.55
CA ASN A 102 0.05 -0.04 2.28
C ASN A 102 -0.37 1.17 1.46
N ILE A 103 0.57 1.69 0.69
CA ILE A 103 0.39 2.84 -0.21
C ILE A 103 0.37 2.43 -1.69
N ASP A 104 0.40 1.11 -1.98
CA ASP A 104 0.60 0.56 -3.33
C ASP A 104 -0.66 0.59 -4.22
N GLY A 105 -1.85 0.65 -3.62
CA GLY A 105 -3.13 0.64 -4.33
C GLY A 105 -3.55 -0.74 -4.86
N LEU A 106 -2.88 -1.83 -4.49
CA LEU A 106 -3.19 -3.18 -5.00
C LEU A 106 -4.56 -3.68 -4.54
N HIS A 107 -5.06 -3.29 -3.36
CA HIS A 107 -6.41 -3.65 -2.91
C HIS A 107 -7.50 -3.06 -3.81
N ALA A 108 -7.38 -1.78 -4.16
CA ALA A 108 -8.30 -1.11 -5.08
C ALA A 108 -8.20 -1.75 -6.48
N LEU A 109 -6.98 -2.04 -6.95
CA LEU A 109 -6.75 -2.72 -8.22
C LEU A 109 -7.33 -4.15 -8.24
N ALA A 110 -7.33 -4.86 -7.11
CA ALA A 110 -7.96 -6.17 -6.98
C ALA A 110 -9.49 -6.10 -7.08
N GLY A 111 -10.08 -4.94 -6.80
CA GLY A 111 -11.53 -4.72 -6.79
C GLY A 111 -12.14 -4.61 -5.40
N SER A 112 -11.34 -4.42 -4.34
CA SER A 112 -11.86 -4.11 -3.00
C SER A 112 -12.52 -2.74 -3.03
N LYS A 113 -13.72 -2.61 -2.45
CA LYS A 113 -14.51 -1.37 -2.52
C LYS A 113 -14.42 -0.54 -1.25
N ASN A 114 -14.50 -1.17 -0.08
CA ASN A 114 -14.50 -0.49 1.20
C ASN A 114 -13.10 -0.44 1.81
N VAL A 115 -12.21 0.36 1.21
CA VAL A 115 -10.80 0.44 1.59
C VAL A 115 -10.47 1.76 2.29
N ILE A 116 -9.79 1.68 3.43
CA ILE A 116 -9.23 2.81 4.18
C ILE A 116 -7.71 2.74 4.09
N CYS A 117 -7.09 3.71 3.42
CA CYS A 117 -5.63 3.81 3.29
C CYS A 117 -5.05 4.69 4.42
N LEU A 118 -4.52 4.08 5.47
CA LEU A 118 -4.04 4.79 6.66
C LEU A 118 -2.86 5.73 6.38
N HIS A 119 -1.98 5.34 5.45
CA HIS A 119 -0.76 6.09 5.12
C HIS A 119 -0.85 6.80 3.76
N GLY A 120 -2.05 7.01 3.24
CA GLY A 120 -2.28 7.63 1.94
C GLY A 120 -2.04 6.67 0.77
N ASP A 121 -1.75 7.24 -0.40
CA ASP A 121 -1.61 6.54 -1.68
C ASP A 121 -0.40 7.10 -2.43
N ILE A 122 0.53 6.23 -2.86
CA ILE A 122 1.74 6.61 -3.60
C ILE A 122 1.43 7.25 -4.96
N TRP A 123 0.23 7.00 -5.49
CA TRP A 123 -0.24 7.57 -6.75
C TRP A 123 -0.77 8.99 -6.57
N THR A 124 -0.94 9.49 -5.35
CA THR A 124 -1.43 10.84 -5.09
C THR A 124 -0.29 11.82 -4.82
N ILE A 125 -0.16 12.82 -5.67
CA ILE A 125 0.80 13.92 -5.51
C ILE A 125 0.06 15.13 -4.94
N ARG A 126 0.62 15.76 -3.92
CA ARG A 126 0.03 16.92 -3.24
C ARG A 126 0.99 18.11 -3.26
N CYS A 127 0.46 19.29 -3.56
CA CYS A 127 1.22 20.53 -3.44
C CYS A 127 1.53 20.81 -1.96
N THR A 128 2.76 21.22 -1.66
CA THR A 128 3.17 21.59 -0.29
C THR A 128 2.72 23.00 0.11
N ARG A 129 2.19 23.79 -0.83
CA ARG A 129 1.82 25.20 -0.63
C ARG A 129 0.32 25.47 -0.65
N CYS A 130 -0.46 24.63 -1.32
CA CYS A 130 -1.91 24.81 -1.46
C CYS A 130 -2.65 23.47 -1.40
N SER A 131 -3.97 23.49 -1.55
CA SER A 131 -4.81 22.28 -1.50
C SER A 131 -4.79 21.44 -2.79
N TYR A 132 -4.01 21.81 -3.80
CA TYR A 132 -3.95 21.07 -5.05
C TYR A 132 -3.39 19.65 -4.83
N SER A 133 -4.06 18.68 -5.43
CA SER A 133 -3.60 17.29 -5.49
C SER A 133 -4.06 16.64 -6.79
N ARG A 134 -3.28 15.68 -7.28
CA ARG A 134 -3.65 14.86 -8.43
C ARG A 134 -3.29 13.40 -8.19
N THR A 135 -4.07 12.51 -8.79
CA THR A 135 -3.65 11.12 -9.00
C THR A 135 -2.81 11.06 -10.26
N ASP A 136 -1.62 10.48 -10.16
CA ASP A 136 -0.65 10.34 -11.23
C ASP A 136 -0.10 8.92 -11.18
N ARG A 137 -0.29 8.14 -12.25
CA ARG A 137 0.21 6.76 -12.38
C ARG A 137 1.29 6.63 -13.45
N GLU A 138 1.64 7.72 -14.11
CA GLU A 138 2.69 7.73 -15.11
C GLU A 138 4.06 7.92 -14.46
N PRO A 139 5.14 7.51 -15.15
CA PRO A 139 6.50 7.87 -14.75
C PRO A 139 6.65 9.40 -14.69
N LEU A 140 7.28 9.90 -13.63
CA LEU A 140 7.55 11.33 -13.51
C LEU A 140 8.65 11.75 -14.49
N ALA A 141 8.37 12.77 -15.29
CA ALA A 141 9.32 13.31 -16.28
C ALA A 141 10.50 14.03 -15.60
N ASP A 142 10.22 14.78 -14.53
CA ASP A 142 11.19 15.55 -13.75
C ASP A 142 11.08 15.20 -12.26
N LEU A 143 12.21 15.29 -11.56
CA LEU A 143 12.31 15.09 -10.12
C LEU A 143 13.01 16.30 -9.49
N PRO A 144 12.31 17.13 -8.70
CA PRO A 144 10.91 17.02 -8.30
C PRO A 144 9.94 17.40 -9.44
N PRO A 145 8.70 16.89 -9.44
CA PRO A 145 7.72 17.14 -10.49
C PRO A 145 7.02 18.50 -10.29
N TYR A 146 7.79 19.59 -10.37
CA TYR A 146 7.30 20.97 -10.24
C TYR A 146 6.53 21.44 -11.47
#